data_AF-A0A2P9AMM7-F1
#
_entry.id   AF-A0A2P9AMM7-F1
#
_cell.length_a   1.000
_cell.length_b   1.000
_cell.length_c   1.000
_cell.angle_alpha   90.00
_cell.angle_beta   90.00
_cell.angle_gamma   90.00
#
_symmetry.space_group_name_H-M   'P 1'
#
loop_
_entity.id
_entity.type
_entity.pdbx_description
1 polymer ?
#
loop_
_entity_poly.entity_id
_entity_poly.type
_entity_poly.pdbx_seq_one_letter_code
_entity_poly.pdbx_strand_id
1 'polypeptide(L)' 'MTISRRLRIVLLAGTVGFIGLGAPLQLTFPGANGIVSTAEARVGRPLTPVSVAGVARRSARRCAAGVTC' A
#
# COMPACT_ATOMS: atom_id res chain seq x y z
N MET A 1 18.58 5.32 49.40
CA MET A 1 17.56 4.75 48.48
C MET A 1 17.41 3.28 48.79
N THR A 2 16.24 2.83 49.25
CA THR A 2 16.02 1.41 49.55
C THR A 2 16.08 0.58 48.27
N ILE A 3 16.67 -0.62 48.35
CA ILE A 3 16.77 -1.57 47.23
C ILE A 3 15.40 -1.82 46.56
N SER A 4 14.32 -1.75 47.34
CA SER A 4 12.94 -1.84 46.86
C SER A 4 12.55 -0.74 45.85
N ARG A 5 13.09 0.47 45.98
CA ARG A 5 12.79 1.58 45.07
C ARG A 5 13.51 1.40 43.73
N ARG A 6 14.74 0.89 43.75
CA ARG A 6 15.51 0.59 42.53
C ARG A 6 14.87 -0.56 41.75
N LEU A 7 14.40 -1.60 42.45
CA LEU A 7 13.73 -2.74 41.82
C LEU A 7 12.46 -2.33 41.06
N ARG A 8 11.62 -1.47 41.67
CA ARG A 8 10.40 -0.95 41.04
C ARG A 8 10.67 -0.14 39.78
N ILE A 9 11.73 0.68 39.79
CA ILE A 9 12.10 1.51 38.64
C ILE A 9 12.57 0.65 37.47
N VAL A 10 13.37 -0.39 37.73
CA VAL A 10 13.81 -1.34 36.69
C VAL A 10 12.63 -2.10 36.10
N LEU A 11 11.67 -2.51 36.93
CA LEU A 11 10.48 -3.22 36.49
C LEU A 11 9.59 -2.34 35.59
N LEU A 12 9.35 -1.08 36.00
CA LEU A 12 8.60 -0.11 35.20
C LEU A 12 9.29 0.19 33.86
N ALA A 13 10.60 0.47 33.88
CA ALA A 13 11.37 0.73 32.66
C ALA A 13 11.35 -0.48 31.71
N GLY A 14 11.45 -1.69 32.25
CA GLY A 14 11.34 -2.93 31.48
C GLY A 14 9.99 -3.08 30.79
N THR A 15 8.87 -2.82 31.50
CA THR A 15 7.52 -2.90 30.89
C THR A 15 7.30 -1.87 29.78
N VAL A 16 7.73 -0.63 29.98
CA VAL A 16 7.59 0.44 28.97
C VAL A 16 8.48 0.17 27.76
N GLY A 17 9.71 -0.29 27.98
CA GLY A 17 10.63 -0.68 26.90
C GLY A 17 10.11 -1.87 26.09
N PHE A 18 9.48 -2.85 26.74
CA PHE A 18 8.92 -4.03 26.08
C PHE A 18 7.69 -3.71 25.23
N ILE A 19 6.87 -2.75 25.67
CA ILE A 19 5.71 -2.25 24.90
C ILE A 19 6.16 -1.45 23.68
N GLY A 20 7.27 -0.71 23.76
CA GLY A 20 7.82 0.05 22.64
C GLY A 20 8.55 -0.78 21.58
N LEU A 21 9.01 -1.98 21.93
CA LEU A 21 9.76 -2.89 21.05
C LEU A 21 8.92 -4.00 20.43
N GLY A 22 7.62 -4.08 20.77
CA GLY A 22 6.63 -4.86 20.05
C GLY A 22 6.43 -4.27 18.66
N ALA A 23 7.25 -4.74 17.72
CA ALA A 23 7.24 -4.51 16.29
C ALA A 23 5.98 -3.79 15.73
N PRO A 24 6.13 -2.77 14.87
CA PRO A 24 5.08 -2.45 13.89
C PRO A 24 5.06 -3.57 12.84
N LEU A 25 4.76 -4.79 13.27
CA LEU A 25 4.58 -5.93 12.40
C LEU A 25 3.23 -5.72 11.74
N GLN A 26 3.26 -5.12 10.55
CA GLN A 26 2.19 -5.14 9.59
C GLN A 26 0.83 -4.89 10.25
N LEU A 27 0.53 -3.62 10.55
CA LEU A 27 -0.85 -3.19 10.78
C LEU A 27 -1.64 -3.35 9.45
N THR A 28 -1.77 -4.59 9.00
CA THR A 28 -2.86 -5.05 8.13
C THR A 28 -4.10 -4.96 9.00
N PHE A 29 -4.56 -3.73 9.22
CA PHE A 29 -5.89 -3.46 9.72
C PHE A 29 -6.85 -4.15 8.75
N PRO A 30 -7.62 -5.16 9.19
CA PRO A 30 -8.70 -5.74 8.39
C PRO A 30 -9.88 -4.75 8.38
N GLY A 31 -9.64 -3.56 7.85
CA GLY A 31 -10.54 -2.41 7.98
C GLY A 31 -9.96 -1.07 7.47
N ALA A 32 -8.64 -0.92 7.34
CA ALA A 32 -8.05 0.29 6.72
C ALA A 32 -8.20 0.32 5.18
N ASN A 33 -8.77 -0.74 4.59
CA ASN A 33 -9.19 -0.77 3.19
C ASN A 33 -10.55 -0.08 2.96
N GLY A 34 -11.16 0.50 4.01
CA GLY A 34 -12.52 1.05 3.96
C GLY A 34 -12.66 2.51 3.53
N ILE A 35 -11.57 3.26 3.35
CA ILE A 35 -11.65 4.69 2.97
C ILE A 35 -11.03 4.96 1.59
N VAL A 36 -10.09 4.13 1.14
CA VAL A 36 -9.50 4.25 -0.20
C VAL A 36 -9.51 2.88 -0.84
N SER A 37 -10.33 2.72 -1.89
CA SER A 37 -10.31 1.52 -2.73
C SER A 37 -8.89 1.32 -3.27
N THR A 38 -8.33 0.13 -3.10
CA THR A 38 -7.07 -0.25 -3.74
C THR A 38 -7.26 -0.17 -5.26
N ALA A 39 -6.66 0.85 -5.89
CA ALA A 39 -6.72 1.04 -7.33
C ALA A 39 -5.70 0.12 -8.01
N GLU A 40 -6.07 -1.14 -8.19
CA GLU A 40 -5.26 -2.10 -8.94
C GLU A 40 -5.29 -1.73 -10.44
N ALA A 41 -4.18 -1.21 -10.96
CA ALA A 41 -4.07 -0.83 -12.37
C ALA A 41 -3.94 -2.09 -13.24
N ARG A 42 -5.09 -2.67 -13.62
CA ARG A 42 -5.16 -3.85 -14.50
C ARG A 42 -4.80 -3.48 -15.94
N VAL A 43 -3.56 -3.74 -16.32
CA VAL A 43 -3.07 -3.64 -17.71
C VAL A 43 -3.90 -4.54 -18.63
N GLY A 44 -4.44 -3.99 -19.72
CA GLY A 44 -5.16 -4.76 -20.75
C GLY A 44 -6.68 -4.64 -20.71
N ARG A 45 -7.29 -4.09 -19.65
CA ARG A 45 -8.72 -3.74 -19.68
C ARG A 45 -8.99 -2.70 -20.78
N PRO A 46 -10.15 -2.73 -21.46
CA PRO A 46 -10.44 -1.95 -22.68
C PRO A 46 -10.26 -0.43 -22.59
N LEU A 47 -10.12 0.13 -21.37
CA LEU A 47 -9.87 1.56 -21.11
C LEU A 47 -8.48 1.86 -20.53
N THR A 48 -7.59 0.87 -20.48
CA THR A 48 -6.19 1.07 -20.05
C THR A 48 -5.28 1.36 -21.25
N PRO A 49 -4.22 2.17 -21.05
CA PRO A 49 -3.37 2.64 -22.15
C PRO A 49 -2.72 1.52 -22.97
N VAL A 50 -2.58 0.31 -22.42
CA VAL A 50 -1.97 -0.87 -23.06
C VAL A 50 -3.02 -1.91 -23.48
N SER A 51 -4.28 -1.51 -23.72
CA SER A 51 -5.28 -2.43 -24.26
C SER A 51 -5.10 -2.63 -25.76
N VAL A 52 -4.96 -3.90 -26.19
CA VAL A 52 -4.86 -4.28 -27.62
C VAL A 52 -6.03 -3.72 -28.44
N ALA A 53 -7.25 -3.80 -27.90
CA ALA A 53 -8.44 -3.23 -28.54
C ALA A 53 -8.37 -1.69 -28.67
N GLY A 54 -7.79 -1.01 -27.68
CA GLY A 54 -7.58 0.44 -27.71
C GLY A 54 -6.52 0.86 -28.73
N VAL A 55 -5.42 0.11 -28.81
CA VAL A 55 -4.36 0.31 -29.81
C VAL A 55 -4.92 0.11 -31.21
N ALA A 56 -5.64 -1.01 -31.47
CA ALA A 56 -6.24 -1.27 -32.78
C ALA A 56 -7.17 -0.15 -33.25
N ARG A 57 -8.04 0.36 -32.37
CA ARG A 57 -8.92 1.51 -32.68
C ARG A 57 -8.12 2.79 -32.95
N ARG A 58 -7.06 3.06 -32.19
CA ARG A 58 -6.20 4.25 -32.39
C ARG A 58 -5.43 4.15 -33.70
N SER A 59 -4.89 2.99 -34.04
CA SER A 59 -4.22 2.73 -35.30
C SER A 59 -5.19 2.92 -36.47
N ALA A 60 -6.38 2.32 -36.43
CA ALA A 60 -7.39 2.49 -37.49
C ALA A 60 -7.77 3.97 -37.72
N ARG A 61 -7.92 4.76 -36.65
CA ARG A 61 -8.17 6.21 -36.76
C ARG A 61 -6.98 6.96 -37.36
N ARG A 62 -5.74 6.58 -37.04
CA ARG A 62 -4.54 7.18 -37.64
C ARG A 62 -4.37 6.81 -39.10
N CYS A 63 -4.72 5.57 -39.47
CA CYS A 63 -4.78 5.15 -40.87
C CYS A 63 -5.80 5.99 -41.64
N ALA A 64 -7.01 6.14 -41.09
CA ALA A 64 -8.06 6.95 -41.71
C ALA A 64 -7.67 8.43 -41.82
N ALA A 65 -6.87 8.95 -40.89
CA ALA A 65 -6.32 10.30 -40.93
C ALA A 65 -5.03 10.42 -41.78
N GLY A 66 -4.55 9.35 -42.41
CA GLY A 66 -3.35 9.34 -43.26
C GLY A 66 -2.03 9.51 -42.51
N VAL A 67 -2.01 9.30 -41.19
CA VAL A 67 -0.83 9.55 -40.34
C VAL A 67 0.10 8.35 -40.31
N THR A 68 -0.46 7.14 -40.16
CA THR A 68 0.29 5.88 -40.13
C THR A 68 -0.60 4.75 -40.63
N CYS A 69 -0.13 3.97 -41.60
CA CYS A 69 -0.72 2.70 -42.05
C CYS A 69 0.28 1.58 -41.86
#